data_AF-A0A828N6J2-F1
#
_entry.id   AF-A0A828N6J2-F1
#
_cell.length_a   1.000
_cell.length_b   1.000
_cell.length_c   1.000
_cell.angle_alpha   90.00
_cell.angle_beta   90.00
_cell.angle_gamma   90.00
#
_symmetry.space_group_name_H-M   'P 1'
#
loop_
_entity.id
_entity.type
_entity.pdbx_description
1 polymer ?
#
loop_
_entity_poly.entity_id
_entity_poly.type
_entity_poly.pdbx_seq_one_letter_code
_entity_poly.pdbx_strand_id
1 'polypeptide(L)'
;MTEIVADKTVEVVKNAIETADGALDLYNKYLDQVIPWQTFDETIKELSRFKQEYSQAASVLVGDIKTLLMDSQDKYFEATQTVYEWCGVATQLLAAYILLFDEYNEKKASAQKDILIKVLDDGITKLNEAQKSLLVSSQSFNNASGKLLALDSQLTNDFSEKSSYFQSQVDKIRKEAYAGAAAGVVAGPFGLIISYSIAAGVVEGKLIPELMNKLKSV
;
A
#
# COMPACT_ATOMS: atom_id res chain seq x y z
N MET A 1 44.33 -12.22 31.98
CA MET A 1 42.95 -12.70 32.22
C MET A 1 41.94 -11.55 32.09
N THR A 2 42.30 -10.33 32.50
CA THR A 2 41.48 -9.10 32.37
C THR A 2 41.31 -8.57 30.94
N GLU A 3 42.33 -8.61 30.07
CA GLU A 3 42.20 -8.21 28.65
C GLU A 3 41.20 -9.10 27.88
N ILE A 4 41.30 -10.42 28.02
CA ILE A 4 40.40 -11.39 27.35
C ILE A 4 38.93 -11.16 27.75
N VAL A 5 38.68 -10.75 28.99
CA VAL A 5 37.32 -10.45 29.46
C VAL A 5 36.83 -9.11 28.89
N ALA A 6 37.70 -8.10 28.81
CA ALA A 6 37.37 -6.80 28.22
C ALA A 6 37.05 -6.92 26.72
N ASP A 7 37.87 -7.64 25.95
CA ASP A 7 37.66 -7.88 24.52
C ASP A 7 36.32 -8.58 24.26
N LYS A 8 36.01 -9.60 25.09
CA LYS A 8 34.74 -10.32 25.01
C LYS A 8 33.54 -9.45 25.37
N THR A 9 33.67 -8.55 26.34
CA THR A 9 32.58 -7.60 26.69
C THR A 9 32.34 -6.61 25.55
N VAL A 10 33.40 -6.06 24.95
CA VAL A 10 33.27 -5.14 23.80
C VAL A 10 32.60 -5.85 22.63
N GLU A 11 33.00 -7.08 22.32
CA GLU A 11 32.39 -7.87 21.25
C GLU A 11 30.89 -8.12 21.48
N VAL A 12 30.49 -8.50 22.70
CA VAL A 12 29.08 -8.72 23.04
C VAL A 12 28.25 -7.43 22.93
N VAL A 13 28.76 -6.31 23.47
CA VAL A 13 28.06 -5.02 23.40
C VAL A 13 27.92 -4.54 21.96
N LYS A 14 29.00 -4.64 21.18
CA LYS A 14 29.00 -4.26 19.77
C LYS A 14 27.98 -5.08 18.98
N ASN A 15 28.02 -6.41 19.11
CA ASN A 15 27.09 -7.31 18.44
C ASN A 15 25.63 -7.02 18.83
N ALA A 16 25.35 -6.69 20.10
CA ALA A 16 24.02 -6.32 20.54
C ALA A 16 23.50 -5.06 19.84
N ILE A 17 24.31 -4.00 19.80
CA ILE A 17 23.94 -2.73 19.16
C ILE A 17 23.78 -2.92 17.65
N GLU A 18 24.73 -3.59 16.99
CA GLU A 18 24.68 -3.84 15.54
C GLU A 18 23.48 -4.72 15.15
N THR A 19 23.11 -5.69 15.98
CA THR A 19 21.92 -6.53 15.73
C THR A 19 20.63 -5.72 15.87
N ALA A 20 20.54 -4.86 16.90
CA ALA A 20 19.40 -3.97 17.08
C ALA A 20 19.27 -2.96 15.93
N ASP A 21 20.38 -2.35 15.52
CA ASP A 21 20.43 -1.42 14.39
C ASP A 21 20.03 -2.10 13.08
N GLY A 22 20.55 -3.31 12.83
CA GLY A 22 20.18 -4.12 11.67
C GLY A 22 18.69 -4.48 11.62
N ALA A 23 18.06 -4.76 12.77
CA ALA A 23 16.62 -5.01 12.84
C ALA A 23 15.79 -3.75 12.52
N LEU A 24 16.26 -2.58 12.95
CA LEU A 24 15.63 -1.30 12.64
C LEU A 24 15.78 -0.93 11.15
N ASP A 25 16.93 -1.21 10.56
CA ASP A 25 17.22 -0.96 9.15
C ASP A 25 16.25 -1.69 8.20
N LEU A 26 15.69 -2.84 8.60
CA LEU A 26 14.65 -3.53 7.84
C LEU A 26 13.38 -2.69 7.66
N TYR A 27 13.02 -1.85 8.64
CA TYR A 27 11.91 -0.91 8.49
C TYR A 27 12.35 0.32 7.70
N ASN A 28 13.41 1.00 8.15
CA ASN A 28 13.84 2.30 7.61
C ASN A 28 14.31 2.25 6.15
N LYS A 29 14.98 1.17 5.72
CA LYS A 29 15.60 1.09 4.39
C LYS A 29 14.84 0.18 3.43
N TYR A 30 14.18 -0.87 3.93
CA TYR A 30 13.50 -1.83 3.06
C TYR A 30 12.00 -1.55 2.98
N LEU A 31 11.30 -1.55 4.10
CA LEU A 31 9.84 -1.44 4.04
C LEU A 31 9.36 -0.03 3.63
N ASP A 32 9.96 1.03 4.18
CA ASP A 32 9.53 2.41 3.89
C ASP A 32 9.86 2.88 2.46
N GLN A 33 10.87 2.28 1.82
CA GLN A 33 11.33 2.72 0.49
C GLN A 33 10.79 1.87 -0.65
N VAL A 34 10.49 0.59 -0.39
CA VAL A 34 10.11 -0.36 -1.44
C VAL A 34 8.61 -0.36 -1.72
N ILE A 35 7.77 -0.03 -0.72
CA ILE A 35 6.31 -0.06 -0.90
C ILE A 35 5.82 1.32 -1.36
N PRO A 36 5.29 1.46 -2.60
CA PRO A 36 4.87 2.75 -3.13
C PRO A 36 3.46 3.12 -2.64
N TRP A 37 3.32 3.39 -1.33
CA TRP A 37 2.05 3.70 -0.69
C TRP A 37 1.28 4.86 -1.35
N GLN A 38 2.01 5.89 -1.80
CA GLN A 38 1.40 7.00 -2.54
C GLN A 38 0.77 6.52 -3.86
N THR A 39 1.48 5.69 -4.62
CA THR A 39 0.95 5.11 -5.87
C THR A 39 -0.29 4.26 -5.60
N PHE A 40 -0.33 3.51 -4.49
CA PHE A 40 -1.52 2.76 -4.12
C PHE A 40 -2.72 3.66 -3.82
N ASP A 41 -2.53 4.72 -3.04
CA ASP A 41 -3.62 5.66 -2.72
C ASP A 41 -4.16 6.36 -3.98
N GLU A 42 -3.26 6.82 -4.85
CA GLU A 42 -3.61 7.41 -6.15
C GLU A 42 -4.38 6.43 -7.04
N THR A 43 -3.92 5.18 -7.12
CA THR A 43 -4.58 4.10 -7.90
C THR A 43 -5.98 3.81 -7.36
N ILE A 44 -6.13 3.70 -6.03
CA ILE A 44 -7.43 3.46 -5.38
C ILE A 44 -8.41 4.60 -5.65
N LYS A 45 -7.91 5.85 -5.61
CA LYS A 45 -8.72 7.04 -5.87
C LYS A 45 -9.23 7.06 -7.30
N GLU A 46 -8.38 6.75 -8.28
CA GLU A 46 -8.80 6.66 -9.69
C GLU A 46 -9.76 5.49 -9.93
N LEU A 47 -9.50 4.30 -9.37
CA LEU A 47 -10.44 3.16 -9.45
C LEU A 47 -11.81 3.49 -8.84
N SER A 48 -11.84 4.27 -7.75
CA SER A 48 -13.08 4.70 -7.10
C SER A 48 -13.83 5.78 -7.88
N ARG A 49 -13.14 6.56 -8.70
CA ARG A 49 -13.70 7.71 -9.43
C ARG A 49 -14.88 7.32 -10.32
N PHE A 50 -14.77 6.15 -10.95
CA PHE A 50 -15.77 5.64 -11.88
C PHE A 50 -16.56 4.47 -11.30
N LYS A 51 -16.68 4.38 -9.97
CA LYS A 51 -17.33 3.26 -9.27
C LYS A 51 -18.74 2.92 -9.80
N GLN A 52 -19.51 3.94 -10.18
CA GLN A 52 -20.88 3.80 -10.69
C GLN A 52 -20.94 3.36 -12.16
N GLU A 53 -19.81 3.39 -12.86
CA GLU A 53 -19.73 3.08 -14.28
C GLU A 53 -19.37 1.62 -14.53
N TYR A 54 -18.77 0.94 -13.54
CA TYR A 54 -18.59 -0.51 -13.56
C TYR A 54 -19.91 -1.27 -13.48
N SER A 55 -19.91 -2.53 -13.92
CA SER A 55 -20.98 -3.46 -13.56
C SER A 55 -21.09 -3.61 -12.04
N GLN A 56 -22.22 -4.10 -11.55
CA GLN A 56 -22.41 -4.30 -10.11
C GLN A 56 -21.34 -5.23 -9.51
N ALA A 57 -20.96 -6.29 -10.23
CA ALA A 57 -19.93 -7.24 -9.79
C ALA A 57 -18.54 -6.58 -9.73
N ALA A 58 -18.14 -5.88 -10.78
CA ALA A 58 -16.86 -5.17 -10.82
C ALA A 58 -16.81 -4.03 -9.78
N SER A 59 -17.91 -3.32 -9.56
CA SER A 59 -18.02 -2.24 -8.55
C SER A 59 -17.81 -2.75 -7.12
N VAL A 60 -18.33 -3.94 -6.80
CA VAL A 60 -18.09 -4.62 -5.52
C VAL A 60 -16.61 -4.99 -5.40
N LEU A 61 -16.01 -5.60 -6.42
CA LEU A 61 -14.60 -5.97 -6.41
C LEU A 61 -13.69 -4.75 -6.21
N VAL A 62 -13.93 -3.65 -6.93
CA VAL A 62 -13.19 -2.39 -6.75
C VAL A 62 -13.32 -1.86 -5.30
N GLY A 63 -14.52 -1.96 -4.72
CA GLY A 63 -14.75 -1.59 -3.32
C GLY A 63 -13.98 -2.46 -2.32
N ASP A 64 -13.98 -3.78 -2.53
CA ASP A 64 -13.22 -4.73 -1.71
C ASP A 64 -11.71 -4.47 -1.81
N ILE A 65 -11.18 -4.28 -3.03
CA ILE A 65 -9.76 -3.99 -3.29
C ILE A 65 -9.34 -2.74 -2.54
N LYS A 66 -10.12 -1.66 -2.66
CA LYS A 66 -9.88 -0.41 -1.92
C LYS A 66 -9.77 -0.67 -0.43
N THR A 67 -10.75 -1.37 0.14
CA THR A 67 -10.81 -1.64 1.58
C THR A 67 -9.60 -2.44 2.05
N LEU A 68 -9.20 -3.47 1.30
CA LEU A 68 -8.06 -4.31 1.62
C LEU A 68 -6.72 -3.58 1.52
N LEU A 69 -6.54 -2.71 0.51
CA LEU A 69 -5.33 -1.91 0.38
C LEU A 69 -5.23 -0.85 1.46
N MET A 70 -6.35 -0.20 1.83
CA MET A 70 -6.40 0.72 2.97
C MET A 70 -6.06 0.01 4.28
N ASP A 71 -6.66 -1.15 4.55
CA ASP A 71 -6.35 -1.94 5.76
C ASP A 71 -4.87 -2.37 5.78
N SER A 72 -4.31 -2.74 4.63
CA SER A 72 -2.89 -3.07 4.51
C SER A 72 -1.97 -1.90 4.86
N GLN A 73 -2.33 -0.70 4.40
CA GLN A 73 -1.61 0.54 4.70
C GLN A 73 -1.73 0.92 6.18
N ASP A 74 -2.93 0.85 6.74
CA ASP A 74 -3.16 1.16 8.16
C ASP A 74 -2.35 0.23 9.07
N LYS A 75 -2.34 -1.07 8.75
CA LYS A 75 -1.57 -2.08 9.50
C LYS A 75 -0.07 -1.93 9.33
N TYR A 76 0.37 -1.44 8.17
CA TYR A 76 1.76 -1.03 7.98
C TYR A 76 2.14 0.13 8.90
N PHE A 77 1.33 1.19 8.93
CA PHE A 77 1.59 2.35 9.80
C PHE A 77 1.55 1.99 11.29
N GLU A 78 0.67 1.08 11.69
CA GLU A 78 0.62 0.54 13.05
C GLU A 78 1.94 -0.16 13.43
N ALA A 79 2.52 -0.94 12.51
CA ALA A 79 3.84 -1.55 12.70
C ALA A 79 4.94 -0.47 12.80
N THR A 80 4.94 0.51 11.90
CA THR A 80 5.91 1.62 11.89
C THR A 80 5.86 2.42 13.19
N GLN A 81 4.67 2.73 13.71
CA GLN A 81 4.51 3.45 14.97
C GLN A 81 5.09 2.66 16.14
N THR A 82 4.85 1.34 16.18
CA THR A 82 5.39 0.46 17.22
C THR A 82 6.92 0.45 17.23
N VAL A 83 7.54 0.40 16.04
CA VAL A 83 9.00 0.49 15.90
C VAL A 83 9.51 1.88 16.28
N TYR A 84 8.80 2.94 15.90
CA TYR A 84 9.14 4.32 16.24
C TYR A 84 9.20 4.55 17.76
N GLU A 85 8.26 3.99 18.52
CA GLU A 85 8.28 4.03 19.99
C GLU A 85 9.57 3.43 20.55
N TRP A 86 9.97 2.26 20.04
CA TRP A 86 11.22 1.61 20.44
C TRP A 86 12.44 2.46 20.08
N CYS A 87 12.50 3.06 18.88
CA CYS A 87 13.57 3.96 18.49
C CYS A 87 13.72 5.15 19.45
N GLY A 88 12.60 5.71 19.90
CA GLY A 88 12.59 6.80 20.87
C GLY A 88 13.22 6.41 22.21
N VAL A 89 12.88 5.21 22.71
CA VAL A 89 13.46 4.65 23.94
C VAL A 89 14.95 4.33 23.74
N ALA A 90 15.30 3.62 22.67
CA ALA A 90 16.66 3.21 22.36
C ALA A 90 17.60 4.41 22.23
N THR A 91 17.17 5.48 21.54
CA THR A 91 17.99 6.70 21.36
C THR A 91 18.33 7.35 22.69
N GLN A 92 17.35 7.51 23.59
CA GLN A 92 17.57 8.13 24.90
C GLN A 92 18.45 7.26 25.81
N LEU A 93 18.18 5.95 25.83
CA LEU A 93 18.91 5.01 26.68
C LEU A 93 20.35 4.82 26.19
N LEU A 94 20.60 4.73 24.88
CA LEU A 94 21.96 4.63 24.34
C LEU A 94 22.76 5.92 24.54
N ALA A 95 22.12 7.10 24.51
CA ALA A 95 22.78 8.34 24.90
C ALA A 95 23.20 8.32 26.38
N ALA A 96 22.33 7.85 27.28
CA ALA A 96 22.66 7.67 28.69
C ALA A 96 23.77 6.63 28.90
N TYR A 97 23.76 5.52 28.14
CA TYR A 97 24.81 4.51 28.15
C TYR A 97 26.20 5.11 27.88
N ILE A 98 26.30 6.00 26.88
CA ILE A 98 27.56 6.67 26.53
C ILE A 98 28.04 7.58 27.67
N LEU A 99 27.14 8.39 28.25
CA LEU A 99 27.50 9.32 29.34
C LEU A 99 27.96 8.59 30.61
N LEU A 100 27.54 7.35 30.82
CA LEU A 100 27.97 6.56 31.98
C LEU A 100 29.44 6.12 31.94
N PHE A 101 30.15 6.33 30.83
CA PHE A 101 31.61 6.13 30.78
C PHE A 101 32.38 7.24 31.52
N ASP A 102 31.81 8.43 31.67
CA ASP A 102 32.43 9.51 32.43
C ASP A 102 32.51 9.12 33.91
N GLU A 103 33.67 9.31 34.55
CA GLU A 103 33.91 8.95 35.97
C GLU A 103 33.43 7.52 36.30
N TYR A 104 33.91 6.56 35.50
CA TYR A 104 33.44 5.17 35.51
C TYR A 104 33.63 4.47 36.87
N ASN A 105 32.63 3.66 37.25
CA ASN A 105 32.66 2.83 38.45
C ASN A 105 31.69 1.64 38.30
N GLU A 106 31.72 0.69 39.24
CA GLU A 106 30.89 -0.51 39.18
C GLU A 106 29.38 -0.24 39.13
N LYS A 107 28.91 0.83 39.78
CA LYS A 107 27.48 1.21 39.72
C LYS A 107 27.09 1.67 38.32
N LYS A 108 27.95 2.47 37.66
CA LYS A 108 27.75 2.92 36.28
C LYS A 108 27.86 1.76 35.28
N ALA A 109 28.77 0.82 35.52
CA ALA A 109 28.87 -0.43 34.75
C ALA A 109 27.58 -1.27 34.84
N SER A 110 27.03 -1.41 36.05
CA SER A 110 25.75 -2.11 36.24
C SER A 110 24.60 -1.39 35.53
N ALA A 111 24.52 -0.06 35.65
CA ALA A 111 23.50 0.73 34.96
C ALA A 111 23.62 0.63 33.43
N GLN A 112 24.83 0.61 32.88
CA GLN A 112 25.07 0.39 31.45
C GLN A 112 24.57 -0.99 30.99
N LYS A 113 24.79 -2.04 31.79
CA LYS A 113 24.26 -3.38 31.50
C LYS A 113 22.73 -3.39 31.52
N ASP A 114 22.12 -2.78 32.53
CA ASP A 114 20.66 -2.71 32.66
C ASP A 114 20.03 -1.93 31.50
N ILE A 115 20.68 -0.86 31.05
CA ILE A 115 20.29 -0.10 29.85
C ILE A 115 20.29 -0.99 28.61
N LEU A 116 21.39 -1.69 28.33
CA LEU A 116 21.49 -2.54 27.14
C LEU A 116 20.45 -3.66 27.16
N ILE A 117 20.25 -4.32 28.31
CA ILE A 117 19.19 -5.33 28.48
C ILE A 117 17.83 -4.71 28.19
N LYS A 118 17.54 -3.52 28.74
CA LYS A 118 16.26 -2.85 28.51
C LYS A 118 16.04 -2.50 27.04
N VAL A 119 17.05 -1.99 26.33
CA VAL A 119 16.93 -1.67 24.89
C VAL A 119 16.62 -2.92 24.07
N LEU A 120 17.30 -4.04 24.36
CA LEU A 120 17.10 -5.31 23.65
C LEU A 120 15.74 -5.94 23.98
N ASP A 121 15.38 -6.03 25.26
CA ASP A 121 14.10 -6.61 25.70
C ASP A 121 12.91 -5.81 25.14
N ASP A 122 12.99 -4.48 25.20
CA ASP A 122 11.96 -3.60 24.63
C ASP A 122 11.88 -3.77 23.11
N GLY A 123 13.03 -3.90 22.45
CA GLY A 123 13.12 -4.18 21.01
C GLY A 123 12.46 -5.50 20.63
N ILE A 124 12.72 -6.57 21.38
CA ILE A 124 12.07 -7.88 21.17
C ILE A 124 10.55 -7.74 21.32
N THR A 125 10.07 -7.07 22.38
CA THR A 125 8.63 -6.85 22.57
C THR A 125 8.02 -6.07 21.41
N LYS A 126 8.61 -4.94 21.05
CA LYS A 126 8.07 -4.03 20.03
C LYS A 126 8.15 -4.61 18.61
N LEU A 127 9.24 -5.30 18.27
CA LEU A 127 9.36 -5.98 16.98
C LEU A 127 8.37 -7.15 16.85
N ASN A 128 8.10 -7.89 17.94
CA ASN A 128 7.07 -8.94 17.94
C ASN A 128 5.65 -8.37 17.78
N GLU A 129 5.37 -7.21 18.36
CA GLU A 129 4.11 -6.49 18.15
C GLU A 129 3.99 -6.01 16.70
N ALA A 130 5.02 -5.34 16.18
CA ALA A 130 5.05 -4.84 14.81
C ALA A 130 4.93 -5.98 13.78
N GLN A 131 5.52 -7.14 14.05
CA GLN A 131 5.40 -8.34 13.18
C GLN A 131 3.95 -8.79 13.02
N LYS A 132 3.11 -8.67 14.06
CA LYS A 132 1.68 -9.04 13.96
C LYS A 132 0.96 -8.10 12.99
N SER A 133 1.21 -6.80 13.10
CA SER A 133 0.60 -5.81 12.20
C SER A 133 1.10 -5.98 10.76
N LEU A 134 2.40 -6.26 10.56
CA LEU A 134 2.94 -6.61 9.23
C LEU A 134 2.33 -7.88 8.64
N LEU A 135 2.08 -8.91 9.46
CA LEU A 135 1.44 -10.14 8.99
C LEU A 135 0.03 -9.84 8.47
N VAL A 136 -0.75 -9.03 9.18
CA VAL A 136 -2.09 -8.61 8.74
C VAL A 136 -1.98 -7.77 7.46
N SER A 137 -1.05 -6.82 7.39
CA SER A 137 -0.81 -6.00 6.18
C SER A 137 -0.51 -6.88 4.96
N SER A 138 0.35 -7.89 5.11
CA SER A 138 0.66 -8.86 4.06
C SER A 138 -0.55 -9.71 3.64
N GLN A 139 -1.38 -10.14 4.58
CA GLN A 139 -2.60 -10.89 4.30
C GLN A 139 -3.60 -10.03 3.51
N SER A 140 -3.79 -8.77 3.90
CA SER A 140 -4.67 -7.84 3.21
C SER A 140 -4.18 -7.54 1.79
N PHE A 141 -2.87 -7.40 1.58
CA PHE A 141 -2.28 -7.31 0.23
C PHE A 141 -2.54 -8.56 -0.61
N ASN A 142 -2.34 -9.75 -0.04
CA ASN A 142 -2.54 -11.00 -0.76
C ASN A 142 -4.01 -11.17 -1.16
N ASN A 143 -4.93 -10.81 -0.27
CA ASN A 143 -6.36 -10.81 -0.55
C ASN A 143 -6.72 -9.78 -1.65
N ALA A 144 -6.14 -8.57 -1.60
CA ALA A 144 -6.34 -7.56 -2.63
C ALA A 144 -5.86 -8.05 -4.00
N SER A 145 -4.71 -8.73 -4.05
CA SER A 145 -4.17 -9.36 -5.27
C SER A 145 -5.15 -10.39 -5.84
N GLY A 146 -5.71 -11.27 -5.01
CA GLY A 146 -6.74 -12.21 -5.44
C GLY A 146 -8.00 -11.53 -6.00
N LYS A 147 -8.42 -10.41 -5.40
CA LYS A 147 -9.55 -9.62 -5.90
C LYS A 147 -9.25 -8.88 -7.19
N LEU A 148 -8.02 -8.40 -7.38
CA LEU A 148 -7.56 -7.77 -8.63
C LEU A 148 -7.59 -8.77 -9.79
N LEU A 149 -7.15 -10.02 -9.57
CA LEU A 149 -7.26 -11.09 -10.57
C LEU A 149 -8.72 -11.40 -10.93
N ALA A 150 -9.60 -11.43 -9.93
CA ALA A 150 -11.04 -11.60 -10.17
C ALA A 150 -11.64 -10.40 -10.93
N LEU A 151 -11.19 -9.18 -10.63
CA LEU A 151 -11.61 -7.96 -11.31
C LEU A 151 -11.19 -7.98 -12.77
N ASP A 152 -9.94 -8.34 -13.09
CA ASP A 152 -9.46 -8.46 -14.47
C ASP A 152 -10.33 -9.42 -15.31
N SER A 153 -10.68 -10.58 -14.73
CA SER A 153 -11.59 -11.52 -15.38
C SER A 153 -13.00 -10.93 -15.56
N GLN A 154 -13.52 -10.23 -14.55
CA GLN A 154 -14.83 -9.59 -14.62
C GLN A 154 -14.86 -8.48 -15.68
N LEU A 155 -13.84 -7.63 -15.74
CA LEU A 155 -13.72 -6.56 -16.73
C LEU A 155 -13.54 -7.13 -18.14
N THR A 156 -12.80 -8.21 -18.31
CA THR A 156 -12.70 -8.91 -19.60
C THR A 156 -14.08 -9.37 -20.09
N ASN A 157 -14.92 -9.89 -19.19
CA ASN A 157 -16.28 -10.30 -19.51
C ASN A 157 -17.18 -9.09 -19.79
N ASP A 158 -17.14 -8.06 -18.94
CA ASP A 158 -17.96 -6.86 -19.07
C ASP A 158 -17.60 -6.08 -20.34
N PHE A 159 -16.32 -5.98 -20.71
CA PHE A 159 -15.83 -5.16 -21.82
C PHE A 159 -15.81 -5.91 -23.16
N SER A 160 -16.14 -7.20 -23.16
CA SER A 160 -16.40 -7.94 -24.40
C SER A 160 -17.54 -7.30 -25.17
N GLU A 161 -17.35 -7.09 -26.48
CA GLU A 161 -18.36 -6.48 -27.36
C GLU A 161 -19.71 -7.21 -27.29
N LYS A 162 -19.70 -8.51 -27.01
CA LYS A 162 -20.90 -9.36 -26.93
C LYS A 162 -21.61 -9.31 -25.57
N SER A 163 -21.04 -8.63 -24.58
CA SER A 163 -21.59 -8.60 -23.23
C SER A 163 -22.82 -7.70 -23.13
N SER A 164 -23.70 -7.99 -22.17
CA SER A 164 -24.84 -7.12 -21.87
C SER A 164 -24.39 -5.74 -21.36
N TYR A 165 -23.29 -5.68 -20.61
CA TYR A 165 -22.70 -4.43 -20.15
C TYR A 165 -22.29 -3.55 -21.35
N PHE A 166 -21.49 -4.08 -22.27
CA PHE A 166 -20.99 -3.35 -23.43
C PHE A 166 -22.14 -2.84 -24.30
N GLN A 167 -23.12 -3.71 -24.59
CA GLN A 167 -24.30 -3.33 -25.36
C GLN A 167 -25.11 -2.23 -24.67
N SER A 168 -25.26 -2.29 -23.34
CA SER A 168 -25.96 -1.23 -22.59
C SER A 168 -25.25 0.13 -22.66
N GLN A 169 -23.91 0.15 -22.71
CA GLN A 169 -23.15 1.39 -22.88
C GLN A 169 -23.34 1.97 -24.28
N VAL A 170 -23.29 1.12 -25.31
CA VAL A 170 -23.57 1.53 -26.70
C VAL A 170 -24.98 2.11 -26.81
N ASP A 171 -25.98 1.45 -26.22
CA ASP A 171 -27.37 1.90 -26.25
C ASP A 171 -27.56 3.22 -25.52
N LYS A 172 -26.91 3.40 -24.36
CA LYS A 172 -26.96 4.66 -23.61
C LYS A 172 -26.37 5.81 -24.41
N ILE A 173 -25.20 5.63 -25.02
CA ILE A 173 -24.56 6.62 -25.89
C ILE A 173 -25.47 6.98 -27.08
N ARG A 174 -26.02 5.98 -27.77
CA ARG A 174 -26.93 6.22 -28.89
C ARG A 174 -28.18 6.97 -28.46
N LYS A 175 -28.79 6.57 -27.35
CA LYS A 175 -29.98 7.22 -26.81
C LYS A 175 -29.72 8.69 -26.46
N GLU A 176 -28.56 8.99 -25.88
CA GLU A 176 -28.14 10.36 -25.59
C GLU A 176 -27.93 11.17 -26.87
N ALA A 177 -27.28 10.57 -27.89
CA ALA A 177 -27.13 11.20 -29.20
C ALA A 177 -28.49 11.55 -29.82
N TYR A 178 -29.43 10.59 -29.88
CA TYR A 178 -30.75 10.80 -30.49
C TYR A 178 -31.65 11.77 -29.71
N ALA A 179 -31.43 11.93 -28.41
CA ALA A 179 -32.14 12.92 -27.60
C ALA A 179 -31.52 14.32 -27.67
N GLY A 180 -30.27 14.44 -28.11
CA GLY A 180 -29.52 15.68 -28.19
C GLY A 180 -29.67 16.45 -29.50
N ALA A 181 -29.18 17.69 -29.53
CA ALA A 181 -29.08 18.46 -30.76
C ALA A 181 -28.01 17.85 -31.69
N ALA A 182 -28.29 17.79 -33.00
CA ALA A 182 -27.44 17.13 -34.01
C ALA A 182 -26.06 17.78 -34.26
N ALA A 183 -25.66 18.77 -33.45
CA ALA A 183 -24.37 19.43 -33.49
C ALA A 183 -23.78 19.48 -32.07
N GLY A 184 -22.87 18.56 -31.75
CA GLY A 184 -22.24 18.49 -30.43
C GLY A 184 -21.42 17.24 -30.17
N VAL A 185 -21.18 16.99 -28.89
CA VAL A 185 -20.50 15.80 -28.35
C VAL A 185 -21.47 15.02 -27.46
N VAL A 186 -21.18 13.73 -27.28
CA VAL A 186 -21.93 12.81 -26.43
C VAL A 186 -20.97 12.20 -25.42
N ALA A 187 -21.40 12.13 -24.16
CA ALA A 187 -20.62 11.50 -23.11
C ALA A 187 -20.78 9.98 -23.16
N GLY A 188 -19.67 9.27 -23.02
CA GLY A 188 -19.60 7.83 -22.83
C GLY A 188 -19.02 7.47 -21.47
N PRO A 189 -18.84 6.17 -21.18
CA PRO A 189 -18.37 5.74 -19.89
C PRO A 189 -16.90 6.11 -19.64
N PHE A 190 -16.52 6.15 -18.37
CA PHE A 190 -15.19 6.45 -17.83
C PHE A 190 -14.63 7.80 -18.31
N GLY A 191 -15.52 8.76 -18.56
CA GLY A 191 -15.16 10.08 -19.10
C GLY A 191 -14.82 10.10 -20.59
N LEU A 192 -15.26 9.10 -21.37
CA LEU A 192 -15.20 9.15 -22.84
C LEU A 192 -16.05 10.31 -23.35
N ILE A 193 -15.53 11.07 -24.32
CA ILE A 193 -16.28 12.10 -25.05
C ILE A 193 -16.08 11.83 -26.54
N ILE A 194 -17.18 11.69 -27.28
CA ILE A 194 -17.15 11.45 -28.73
C ILE A 194 -18.08 12.41 -29.45
N SER A 195 -17.85 12.65 -30.74
CA SER A 195 -18.73 13.51 -31.54
C SER A 195 -20.12 12.88 -31.72
N TYR A 196 -21.14 13.72 -31.88
CA TYR A 196 -22.50 13.28 -32.25
C TYR A 196 -22.47 12.37 -33.48
N SER A 197 -21.67 12.70 -34.50
CA SER A 197 -21.60 11.92 -35.75
C SER A 197 -21.11 10.47 -35.52
N ILE A 198 -20.22 10.26 -34.57
CA ILE A 198 -19.78 8.91 -34.16
C ILE A 198 -20.87 8.24 -33.32
N ALA A 199 -21.41 8.95 -32.32
CA ALA A 199 -22.39 8.41 -31.37
C ALA A 199 -23.73 8.00 -32.04
N ALA A 200 -24.23 8.82 -32.97
CA ALA A 200 -25.47 8.58 -33.72
C ALA A 200 -25.28 7.64 -34.93
N GLY A 201 -24.04 7.20 -35.21
CA GLY A 201 -23.76 6.31 -36.35
C GLY A 201 -23.79 6.98 -37.73
N VAL A 202 -23.68 8.32 -37.79
CA VAL A 202 -23.53 9.06 -39.06
C VAL A 202 -22.20 8.70 -39.73
N VAL A 203 -21.14 8.53 -38.92
CA VAL A 203 -19.88 7.93 -39.36
C VAL A 203 -19.90 6.46 -38.94
N GLU A 204 -20.17 5.59 -39.90
CA GLU A 204 -20.33 4.16 -39.66
C GLU A 204 -19.07 3.51 -39.05
N GLY A 205 -19.29 2.55 -38.14
CA GLY A 205 -18.24 1.70 -37.60
C GLY A 205 -17.26 2.35 -36.63
N LYS A 206 -17.45 3.63 -36.22
CA LYS A 206 -16.51 4.33 -35.32
C LYS A 206 -16.83 4.22 -33.83
N LEU A 207 -18.10 4.10 -33.45
CA LEU A 207 -18.50 4.07 -32.04
C LEU A 207 -17.89 2.90 -31.25
N ILE A 208 -17.99 1.69 -31.79
CA ILE A 208 -17.52 0.47 -31.11
C ILE A 208 -16.00 0.52 -30.88
N PRO A 209 -15.16 0.85 -31.89
CA PRO A 209 -13.72 1.03 -31.66
C PRO A 209 -13.37 2.07 -30.60
N GLU A 210 -14.02 3.24 -30.60
CA GLU A 210 -13.77 4.30 -29.60
C GLU A 210 -14.11 3.82 -28.19
N LEU A 211 -15.27 3.15 -28.02
CA LEU A 211 -15.67 2.58 -26.74
C LEU A 211 -14.70 1.48 -26.29
N MET A 212 -14.32 0.55 -27.18
CA MET A 212 -13.35 -0.50 -26.84
C MET A 212 -11.99 0.06 -26.46
N ASN A 213 -11.50 1.08 -27.16
CA ASN A 213 -10.24 1.73 -26.83
C ASN A 213 -10.30 2.36 -25.44
N LYS A 214 -11.42 2.99 -25.09
CA LYS A 214 -11.60 3.52 -23.74
C LYS A 214 -11.62 2.41 -22.69
N LEU A 215 -12.40 1.36 -22.89
CA LEU A 215 -12.52 0.26 -21.93
C LEU A 215 -11.20 -0.49 -21.72
N LYS A 216 -10.35 -0.61 -22.75
CA LYS A 216 -8.99 -1.17 -22.61
C LYS A 216 -8.03 -0.31 -21.79
N SER A 217 -8.30 0.99 -21.68
CA SER A 217 -7.47 1.92 -20.89
C SER A 217 -7.81 1.94 -19.41
N VAL A 218 -8.97 1.36 -19.04
CA VAL A 218 -9.48 1.21 -17.67
C VAL A 218 -8.96 -0.10 -17.11
#